data_AF-A0A183Q2K4-F1
#
_entry.id   AF-A0A183Q2K4-F1
#
_cell.length_a   1.000
_cell.length_b   1.000
_cell.length_c   1.000
_cell.angle_alpha   90.00
_cell.angle_beta   90.00
_cell.angle_gamma   90.00
#
_symmetry.space_group_name_H-M   'P 1'
#
loop_
_entity.id
_entity.type
_entity.pdbx_description
1 polymer ?
#
loop_
_entity_poly.entity_id
_entity_poly.type
_entity_poly.pdbx_seq_one_letter_code
_entity_poly.pdbx_strand_id
1 'polypeptide(L)'
;MTKKDLKGDKILAHFLTCIGKEAYSLLKTLAYPGKPTSLPYAILKELLLNHVKCTSFECRERAKFHKMVRKNDHKVREFILELQKQAAKCNFGDELRL
;
A
#
# COMPACT_ATOMS: atom_id res chain seq x y z
N MET A 1 -24.91 -17.73 -0.52
CA MET A 1 -24.23 -17.17 -1.72
C MET A 1 -23.13 -18.13 -2.13
N THR A 2 -23.38 -18.90 -3.19
CA THR A 2 -22.52 -20.00 -3.65
C THR A 2 -21.29 -19.44 -4.38
N LYS A 3 -20.10 -19.82 -3.90
CA LYS A 3 -18.83 -19.67 -4.64
C LYS A 3 -18.98 -20.45 -5.95
N LYS A 4 -19.23 -19.74 -7.06
CA LYS A 4 -19.12 -20.33 -8.40
C LYS A 4 -17.68 -20.14 -8.85
N ASP A 5 -17.02 -21.25 -9.15
CA ASP A 5 -15.75 -21.29 -9.89
C ASP A 5 -15.96 -20.59 -11.23
N LEU A 6 -15.62 -19.30 -11.27
CA LEU A 6 -15.66 -18.48 -12.47
C LEU A 6 -14.36 -18.73 -13.23
N LYS A 7 -14.46 -19.24 -14.46
CA LYS A 7 -13.35 -19.31 -15.42
C LYS A 7 -12.62 -17.95 -15.45
N GLY A 8 -11.28 -17.96 -15.47
CA GLY A 8 -10.45 -16.74 -15.31
C GLY A 8 -10.88 -15.56 -16.18
N ASP A 9 -11.30 -15.83 -17.42
CA ASP A 9 -11.79 -14.81 -18.36
C ASP A 9 -13.05 -14.08 -17.86
N LYS A 10 -13.96 -14.81 -17.20
CA LYS A 10 -15.19 -14.22 -16.62
C LYS A 10 -14.87 -13.33 -15.43
N ILE A 11 -13.89 -13.71 -14.61
CA ILE A 11 -13.40 -12.90 -13.49
C ILE A 11 -12.75 -11.62 -14.01
N LEU A 12 -11.90 -11.73 -15.04
CA LEU A 12 -11.23 -10.60 -15.67
C LEU A 12 -12.24 -9.61 -16.27
N ALA A 13 -13.20 -10.11 -17.06
CA ALA A 13 -14.23 -9.28 -17.68
C ALA A 13 -15.07 -8.53 -16.63
N HIS A 14 -15.48 -9.23 -15.57
CA HIS A 14 -16.24 -8.62 -14.47
C HIS A 14 -15.39 -7.57 -13.74
N PHE A 15 -14.13 -7.87 -13.43
CA PHE A 15 -13.22 -6.95 -12.78
C PHE A 15 -13.04 -5.65 -13.58
N LEU A 16 -12.71 -5.75 -14.87
CA LEU A 16 -12.52 -4.57 -15.72
C LEU A 16 -13.80 -3.73 -15.89
N THR A 17 -14.96 -4.35 -15.83
CA THR A 17 -16.26 -3.64 -15.86
C THR A 17 -16.53 -2.91 -14.55
N CYS A 18 -16.17 -3.51 -13.41
CA CYS A 18 -16.52 -2.98 -12.09
C CYS A 18 -15.54 -1.94 -11.53
N ILE A 19 -14.26 -1.94 -11.96
CA ILE A 19 -13.22 -1.07 -11.36
C ILE A 19 -13.40 0.43 -11.66
N GLY A 20 -14.23 0.79 -12.65
CA GLY A 20 -14.48 2.17 -13.04
C GLY A 20 -13.38 2.80 -13.90
N LYS A 21 -13.65 4.02 -14.39
CA LYS A 21 -12.84 4.71 -15.41
C LYS A 21 -11.43 5.05 -14.94
N GLU A 22 -11.29 5.58 -13.73
CA GLU A 22 -10.01 6.06 -13.18
C GLU A 22 -9.05 4.91 -12.95
N ALA A 23 -9.49 3.86 -12.26
CA ALA A 23 -8.69 2.66 -12.01
C ALA A 23 -8.31 1.96 -13.32
N TYR A 24 -9.22 1.88 -14.30
CA TYR A 24 -8.89 1.33 -15.62
C TYR A 24 -7.87 2.19 -16.37
N SER A 25 -7.95 3.52 -16.28
CA SER A 25 -6.97 4.42 -16.87
C SER A 25 -5.58 4.24 -16.26
N LEU A 26 -5.51 4.16 -14.93
CA LEU A 26 -4.27 3.85 -14.21
C LEU A 26 -3.71 2.50 -14.64
N LEU A 27 -4.54 1.48 -14.72
CA LEU A 27 -4.13 0.12 -15.06
C LEU A 27 -3.60 0.03 -16.50
N LYS A 28 -4.15 0.81 -17.45
CA LYS A 28 -3.55 0.96 -18.80
C LYS A 28 -2.14 1.53 -18.75
N THR A 29 -1.90 2.54 -17.92
CA THR A 29 -0.56 3.12 -17.72
C THR A 29 0.40 2.10 -17.09
N LEU A 30 -0.05 1.39 -16.05
CA LEU A 30 0.77 0.40 -15.34
C LEU A 30 1.08 -0.85 -16.17
N ALA A 31 0.19 -1.23 -17.09
CA ALA A 31 0.37 -2.40 -17.95
C ALA A 31 1.22 -2.15 -19.21
N TYR A 32 1.64 -0.91 -19.48
CA TYR A 32 2.42 -0.54 -20.67
C TYR A 32 3.78 -1.29 -20.71
N PRO A 33 4.22 -1.82 -21.87
CA PRO A 33 3.65 -1.69 -23.22
C PRO A 33 2.53 -2.68 -23.58
N GLY A 34 2.13 -3.55 -22.63
CA GLY A 34 1.04 -4.52 -22.82
C GLY A 34 -0.36 -3.91 -22.72
N LYS A 35 -1.38 -4.78 -22.78
CA LYS A 35 -2.80 -4.40 -22.60
C LYS A 35 -3.35 -4.99 -21.30
N PRO A 36 -4.21 -4.26 -20.57
CA PRO A 36 -4.97 -4.80 -19.44
C PRO A 36 -5.64 -6.15 -19.74
N THR A 37 -6.26 -6.28 -20.91
CA THR A 37 -7.04 -7.46 -21.30
C THR A 37 -6.19 -8.68 -21.64
N SER A 38 -4.88 -8.51 -21.88
CA SER A 38 -3.96 -9.62 -22.13
C SER A 38 -3.30 -10.16 -20.87
N LEU A 39 -3.50 -9.51 -19.72
CA LEU A 39 -2.88 -9.92 -18.46
C LEU A 39 -3.87 -10.73 -17.59
N PRO A 40 -3.38 -11.74 -16.84
CA PRO A 40 -4.20 -12.45 -15.89
C PRO A 40 -4.74 -11.52 -14.80
N TYR A 41 -5.95 -11.81 -14.31
CA TYR A 41 -6.59 -11.08 -13.21
C TYR A 41 -5.66 -10.88 -12.00
N ALA A 42 -4.88 -11.91 -11.62
CA ALA A 42 -3.97 -11.84 -10.47
C ALA A 42 -2.95 -10.72 -10.63
N ILE A 43 -2.33 -10.59 -11.80
CA ILE A 43 -1.34 -9.55 -12.12
C ILE A 43 -1.98 -8.17 -12.10
N LEU A 44 -3.16 -8.03 -12.70
CA LEU A 44 -3.89 -6.76 -12.73
C LEU A 44 -4.28 -6.26 -11.35
N LYS A 45 -4.77 -7.18 -10.51
CA LYS A 45 -5.10 -6.90 -9.11
C LYS A 45 -3.86 -6.45 -8.35
N GLU A 46 -2.74 -7.14 -8.53
CA GLU A 46 -1.49 -6.82 -7.86
C GLU A 46 -0.93 -5.46 -8.31
N LEU A 47 -0.93 -5.15 -9.61
CA LEU A 47 -0.49 -3.84 -10.13
C LEU A 47 -1.29 -2.68 -9.50
N LEU A 48 -2.61 -2.80 -9.47
CA LEU A 48 -3.45 -1.79 -8.82
C LEU A 48 -3.21 -1.70 -7.32
N LEU A 49 -3.10 -2.84 -6.63
CA LEU A 49 -2.85 -2.86 -5.19
C LEU A 49 -1.49 -2.24 -4.88
N ASN A 50 -0.43 -2.53 -5.63
CA ASN A 50 0.90 -1.99 -5.38
C ASN A 50 0.97 -0.48 -5.62
N HIS A 51 0.23 0.03 -6.61
CA HIS A 51 0.16 1.47 -6.85
C HIS A 51 -0.69 2.20 -5.80
N VAL A 52 -1.87 1.66 -5.45
CA VAL A 52 -2.78 2.30 -4.50
C VAL A 52 -2.29 2.13 -3.05
N LYS A 53 -1.71 0.97 -2.72
CA LYS A 53 -0.94 0.78 -1.50
C LYS A 53 0.42 1.42 -1.69
N CYS A 54 0.40 2.73 -1.70
CA CYS A 54 1.61 3.50 -1.75
C CYS A 54 2.51 3.08 -0.58
N THR A 55 3.77 2.72 -0.87
CA THR A 55 4.85 2.54 0.13
C THR A 55 5.04 3.80 1.00
N SER A 56 4.35 4.90 0.67
CA SER A 56 4.37 6.20 1.35
C SER A 56 3.88 6.23 2.79
N PHE A 57 3.42 5.12 3.39
CA PHE A 57 3.36 5.12 4.85
C PHE A 57 4.77 5.15 5.44
N GLU A 58 5.74 4.41 4.92
CA GLU A 58 7.09 4.40 5.52
C GLU A 58 7.73 5.79 5.48
N CYS A 59 7.78 6.45 4.32
CA CYS A 59 8.33 7.81 4.22
C CYS A 59 7.58 8.81 5.10
N ARG A 60 6.24 8.73 5.17
CA ARG A 60 5.42 9.61 6.01
C ARG A 60 5.64 9.34 7.50
N GLU A 61 5.68 8.08 7.90
CA GLU A 61 5.87 7.67 9.29
C GLU A 61 7.30 7.97 9.74
N ARG A 62 8.32 7.82 8.89
CA ARG A 62 9.70 8.26 9.12
C ARG A 62 9.79 9.78 9.26
N ALA A 63 9.11 10.53 8.39
CA ALA A 63 9.05 11.99 8.52
C ALA A 63 8.37 12.43 9.84
N LYS A 64 7.35 11.70 10.31
CA LYS A 64 6.76 11.94 11.64
C LYS A 64 7.76 11.60 12.74
N PHE A 65 8.44 10.45 12.66
CA PHE A 65 9.44 10.02 13.63
C PHE A 65 10.55 11.06 13.80
N HIS A 66 11.14 11.54 12.71
CA HIS A 66 12.19 12.57 12.74
C HIS A 66 11.71 13.94 13.23
N LYS A 67 10.40 14.20 13.20
CA LYS A 67 9.79 15.43 13.74
C LYS A 67 9.40 15.31 15.22
N MET A 68 9.51 14.13 15.83
CA MET A 68 9.16 13.96 17.24
C MET A 68 10.18 14.68 18.12
N VAL A 69 9.69 15.59 18.97
CA VAL A 69 10.48 16.31 19.96
C VAL A 69 9.80 16.16 21.33
N ARG A 70 10.58 15.82 22.37
CA ARG A 70 10.07 15.72 23.73
C ARG A 70 9.68 17.11 24.23
N LYS A 71 8.46 17.27 24.72
CA LYS A 71 8.03 18.48 25.44
C LYS A 71 8.65 18.51 26.84
N ASN A 72 8.89 19.70 27.39
CA ASN A 72 9.56 19.87 28.69
C ASN A 72 8.89 19.07 29.82
N ASP A 73 7.56 19.10 29.87
CA ASP A 73 6.76 18.43 30.92
C ASP A 73 6.49 16.94 30.63
N HIS A 74 6.94 16.42 29.49
CA HIS A 74 6.69 15.04 29.10
C HIS A 74 7.74 14.12 29.73
N LYS A 75 7.30 13.12 30.50
CA LYS A 75 8.20 12.15 31.13
C LYS A 75 9.01 11.41 30.06
N VAL A 76 10.29 11.22 30.34
CA VAL A 76 11.23 10.54 29.41
C VAL A 76 10.71 9.15 29.03
N ARG A 77 10.22 8.37 30.01
CA ARG A 77 9.70 7.03 29.77
C ARG A 77 8.50 7.00 28.81
N GLU A 78 7.58 7.96 28.94
CA GLU A 78 6.39 8.06 28.08
C GLU A 78 6.79 8.43 26.65
N PHE A 79 7.70 9.39 26.50
CA PHE A 79 8.23 9.78 25.20
C PHE A 79 8.98 8.64 24.49
N ILE A 80 9.76 7.83 25.22
CA ILE A 80 10.44 6.64 24.65
C ILE A 80 9.41 5.63 24.10
N LEU A 81 8.32 5.38 24.83
CA LEU A 81 7.26 4.47 24.37
C LEU A 81 6.57 5.00 23.10
N GLU A 82 6.33 6.30 23.02
CA GLU A 82 5.77 6.92 21.81
C GLU A 82 6.73 6.83 20.62
N LEU A 83 8.02 7.10 20.84
CA LEU A 83 9.08 6.96 19.84
C LEU A 83 9.16 5.53 19.31
N GLN A 84 9.18 4.53 20.19
CA GLN A 84 9.20 3.11 19.83
C GLN A 84 7.94 2.72 19.03
N LYS A 85 6.76 3.17 19.49
CA LYS A 85 5.49 2.93 18.79
C LYS A 85 5.48 3.56 17.40
N GLN A 86 6.12 4.71 17.21
CA GLN A 86 6.23 5.35 15.91
C GLN A 86 7.28 4.66 15.03
N ALA A 87 8.42 4.27 15.60
CA ALA A 87 9.48 3.51 14.91
C ALA A 87 8.97 2.20 14.33
N ALA A 88 8.10 1.48 15.04
CA ALA A 88 7.48 0.24 14.58
C ALA A 88 6.70 0.38 13.26
N LYS A 89 6.28 1.60 12.89
CA LYS A 89 5.57 1.89 11.63
C LYS A 89 6.47 2.35 10.49
N CYS A 90 7.74 2.61 10.78
CA CYS A 90 8.69 3.23 9.84
C CYS A 90 9.49 2.21 9.02
N ASN A 91 9.37 0.92 9.34
CA ASN A 91 10.11 -0.17 8.73
C ASN A 91 11.62 0.15 8.60
N PHE A 92 12.26 0.51 9.72
CA PHE A 92 13.68 0.90 9.72
C PHE A 92 14.65 -0.26 9.46
N GLY A 93 14.19 -1.51 9.44
CA GLY A 93 15.08 -2.68 9.39
C GLY A 93 16.08 -2.64 10.54
N ASP A 94 17.36 -2.85 10.22
CA ASP A 94 18.47 -2.87 11.19
C ASP A 94 19.11 -1.49 11.43
N GLU A 95 18.63 -0.44 10.76
CA GLU A 95 19.23 0.90 10.81
C GLU A 95 18.94 1.60 12.15
N LEU A 96 17.81 1.30 12.78
CA LEU A 96 17.42 1.94 14.04
C LEU A 96 17.95 1.14 15.24
N ARG A 97 18.90 1.73 15.95
CA ARG A 97 19.33 1.27 17.29
C ARG A 97 18.77 2.26 18.33
N LEU A 98 17.81 1.80 19.12
CA LEU A 98 17.22 2.54 20.25
C LEU A 98 17.89 2.16 21.56
#